data_AF-A0ABD0NGJ2-F1
#
_entry.id   AF-A0ABD0NGJ2-F1
#
_cell.length_a   1.000
_cell.length_b   1.000
_cell.length_c   1.000
_cell.angle_alpha   90.00
_cell.angle_beta   90.00
_cell.angle_gamma   90.00
#
_symmetry.space_group_name_H-M   'P 1'
#
loop_
_entity.id
_entity.type
_entity.pdbx_description
1 polymer ?
#
loop_
_entity_poly.entity_id
_entity_poly.type
_entity_poly.pdbx_seq_one_letter_code
_entity_poly.pdbx_strand_id
1 'polypeptide(L)'
;VFGADQDEVKLVMEGGSVTLNPDLTQIQKCILILWRFGDAVIAQIDGNDISYPGHTEIFRGRLQLDQTGSLTIKNLRIKHSGLYELQISHSSGT
;
A
#
# COMPACT_ATOMS: atom_id res chain seq x y z
N VAL A 1 -13.83 -6.73 -20.57
CA VAL A 1 -14.17 -7.33 -19.26
C VAL A 1 -12.92 -7.27 -18.42
N PHE A 2 -12.74 -6.26 -17.57
CA PHE A 2 -11.53 -6.14 -16.77
C PHE A 2 -11.84 -5.49 -15.43
N GLY A 3 -11.27 -6.08 -14.37
CA GLY A 3 -11.48 -5.71 -12.98
C GLY A 3 -11.84 -6.93 -12.15
N ALA A 4 -10.93 -7.91 -12.06
CA ALA A 4 -11.00 -8.87 -10.97
C ALA A 4 -10.53 -8.11 -9.73
N ASP A 5 -11.49 -7.68 -8.91
CA ASP A 5 -11.23 -7.19 -7.56
C ASP A 5 -10.71 -8.40 -6.76
N GLN A 6 -9.38 -8.47 -6.60
CA GLN A 6 -8.74 -9.52 -5.83
C GLN A 6 -8.73 -9.10 -4.37
N ASP A 7 -9.81 -9.44 -3.65
CA ASP A 7 -9.81 -9.50 -2.18
C ASP A 7 -8.80 -10.56 -1.71
N GLU A 8 -7.52 -10.18 -1.62
CA GLU A 8 -6.48 -11.06 -1.11
C GLU A 8 -6.49 -11.06 0.42
N VAL A 9 -6.97 -12.15 1.01
CA VAL A 9 -6.90 -12.36 2.46
C VAL A 9 -5.53 -12.91 2.86
N LYS A 10 -4.74 -12.12 3.61
CA LYS A 10 -3.48 -12.59 4.22
C LYS A 10 -3.60 -12.75 5.72
N LEU A 11 -3.36 -13.97 6.19
CA LEU A 11 -3.24 -14.29 7.61
C LEU A 11 -1.77 -14.24 8.02
N VAL A 12 -1.44 -13.37 8.99
CA VAL A 12 -0.09 -13.26 9.56
C VAL A 12 -0.18 -13.30 11.08
N MET A 13 0.76 -14.00 11.71
CA MET A 13 0.88 -14.06 13.16
C MET A 13 1.46 -12.75 13.72
N GLU A 14 1.07 -12.41 14.96
CA GLU A 14 1.63 -11.25 15.65
C GLU A 14 3.15 -11.30 15.69
N GLY A 15 3.80 -10.15 15.48
CA GLY A 15 5.25 -10.02 15.36
C GLY A 15 5.78 -10.31 13.95
N GLY A 16 4.97 -10.88 13.06
CA GLY A 16 5.34 -11.12 11.66
C GLY A 16 5.39 -9.86 10.81
N SER A 17 5.71 -10.05 9.53
CA SER A 17 5.60 -9.02 8.49
C SER A 17 4.73 -9.52 7.36
N VAL A 18 4.02 -8.59 6.71
CA VAL A 18 3.28 -8.85 5.48
C VAL A 18 3.75 -7.91 4.39
N THR A 19 3.76 -8.40 3.15
CA THR A 19 3.96 -7.58 1.97
C THR A 19 2.70 -7.62 1.13
N LEU A 20 2.17 -6.43 0.84
CA LEU A 20 1.05 -6.19 -0.04
C LEU A 20 1.63 -5.74 -1.37
N ASN A 21 1.39 -6.54 -2.41
CA ASN A 21 1.94 -6.29 -3.73
C ASN A 21 0.85 -5.66 -4.61
N PRO A 22 1.11 -4.52 -5.25
CA PRO A 22 0.23 -4.00 -6.28
C PRO A 22 0.23 -4.93 -7.50
N ASP A 23 -0.85 -4.91 -8.27
CA ASP A 23 -0.87 -5.59 -9.55
C ASP A 23 0.06 -4.86 -10.54
N LEU A 24 1.18 -5.50 -10.90
CA LEU A 24 2.23 -4.89 -11.72
C LEU A 24 1.73 -4.44 -13.10
N THR A 25 0.64 -5.02 -13.61
CA THR A 25 0.05 -4.58 -14.89
C THR A 25 -0.53 -3.18 -14.81
N GLN A 26 -0.97 -2.78 -13.61
CA GLN A 26 -1.52 -1.48 -13.32
C GLN A 26 -0.45 -0.44 -13.00
N ILE A 27 0.86 -0.74 -13.03
CA ILE A 27 1.91 0.22 -12.60
C ILE A 27 2.57 0.92 -13.78
N GLN A 28 2.42 0.38 -14.99
CA GLN A 28 2.93 1.02 -16.21
C GLN A 28 2.26 2.39 -16.42
N LYS A 29 3.07 3.48 -16.39
CA LYS A 29 2.66 4.89 -16.54
C LYS A 29 1.91 5.53 -15.36
N CYS A 30 2.07 4.97 -14.16
CA CYS A 30 1.52 5.57 -12.95
C CYS A 30 2.27 6.82 -12.56
N ILE A 31 1.51 7.83 -12.14
CA ILE A 31 2.06 9.06 -11.56
C ILE A 31 1.96 9.05 -10.04
N LEU A 32 1.00 8.32 -9.48
CA LEU A 32 0.74 8.30 -8.05
C LEU A 32 0.26 6.92 -7.60
N ILE A 33 0.88 6.39 -6.55
CA ILE A 33 0.45 5.19 -5.83
C ILE A 33 0.14 5.60 -4.40
N LEU A 34 -1.06 5.27 -3.91
CA LEU A 34 -1.50 5.54 -2.54
C LEU A 34 -1.90 4.23 -1.86
N TRP A 35 -1.35 4.00 -0.68
CA TRP A 35 -1.82 2.97 0.24
C TRP A 35 -2.64 3.60 1.34
N ARG A 36 -3.85 3.08 1.53
CA ARG A 36 -4.79 3.53 2.56
C ARG A 36 -5.06 2.43 3.58
N PHE A 37 -5.29 2.85 4.80
CA PHE A 37 -5.79 2.01 5.89
C PHE A 37 -7.03 2.70 6.48
N GLY A 38 -8.21 2.19 6.14
CA GLY A 38 -9.45 2.96 6.30
C GLY A 38 -9.39 4.26 5.49
N ASP A 39 -9.79 5.37 6.10
CA ASP A 39 -9.81 6.69 5.43
C ASP A 39 -8.44 7.37 5.31
N ALA A 40 -7.42 6.85 6.01
CA ALA A 40 -6.10 7.48 6.09
C ALA A 40 -5.11 6.92 5.05
N VAL A 41 -4.41 7.81 4.33
CA VAL A 41 -3.26 7.45 3.49
C VAL A 41 -2.06 7.17 4.38
N ILE A 42 -1.54 5.95 4.37
CA ILE A 42 -0.42 5.53 5.23
C ILE A 42 0.94 5.59 4.52
N ALA A 43 0.96 5.44 3.20
CA ALA A 43 2.16 5.51 2.39
C ALA A 43 1.80 5.92 0.95
N GLN A 44 2.70 6.61 0.27
CA GLN A 44 2.52 7.01 -1.13
C GLN A 44 3.82 7.07 -1.91
N ILE A 45 3.68 6.93 -3.24
CA ILE A 45 4.71 7.23 -4.23
C ILE A 45 4.15 8.28 -5.18
N ASP A 46 4.76 9.47 -5.22
CA ASP A 46 4.44 10.51 -6.20
C ASP A 46 5.62 10.65 -7.17
N GLY A 47 5.43 10.18 -8.41
CA GLY A 47 6.51 10.04 -9.39
C GLY A 47 7.62 9.09 -8.90
N ASN A 48 8.66 9.66 -8.28
CA ASN A 48 9.81 8.92 -7.75
C ASN A 48 10.07 9.20 -6.26
N ASP A 49 9.20 9.98 -5.61
CA ASP A 49 9.31 10.35 -4.20
C ASP A 49 8.42 9.46 -3.34
N ILE A 50 8.97 8.93 -2.24
CA ILE A 50 8.27 8.04 -1.30
C ILE A 50 8.00 8.81 -0.02
N SER A 51 6.74 8.85 0.39
CA SER A 51 6.30 9.54 1.61
C SER A 51 5.33 8.72 2.44
N TYR A 52 5.28 9.01 3.75
CA TYR A 52 4.45 8.34 4.75
C TYR A 52 3.58 9.39 5.47
N PRO A 53 2.55 9.93 4.81
CA PRO A 53 1.72 11.01 5.36
C PRO A 53 0.88 10.55 6.56
N GLY A 54 0.45 9.29 6.57
CA GLY A 54 -0.26 8.66 7.68
C GLY A 54 0.70 8.24 8.78
N HIS A 55 1.33 9.21 9.42
CA HIS A 55 2.14 9.04 10.63
C HIS A 55 1.24 8.82 11.85
N THR A 56 0.43 7.77 11.84
CA THR A 56 -0.22 7.31 13.06
C THR A 56 0.80 6.57 13.93
N GLU A 57 0.70 6.69 15.25
CA GLU A 57 1.62 6.02 16.18
C GLU A 57 1.69 4.50 15.97
N ILE A 58 0.64 3.90 15.39
CA ILE A 58 0.58 2.48 15.08
C ILE A 58 1.60 2.06 13.99
N PHE A 59 1.82 2.90 12.98
CA PHE A 59 2.66 2.58 11.82
C PHE A 59 4.07 3.17 11.89
N ARG A 60 4.36 3.96 12.92
CA ARG A 60 5.67 4.62 13.11
C ARG A 60 6.82 3.61 13.06
N GLY A 61 7.68 3.76 12.06
CA GLY A 61 8.86 2.90 11.86
C GLY A 61 8.55 1.46 11.42
N ARG A 62 7.32 1.17 10.98
CA ARG A 62 6.88 -0.18 10.59
C ARG A 62 6.57 -0.34 9.11
N LEU A 63 6.30 0.76 8.42
CA LEU A 63 6.02 0.78 6.98
C LEU A 63 7.31 0.86 6.19
N GLN A 64 7.38 0.08 5.12
CA GLN A 64 8.41 0.18 4.10
C GLN A 64 7.74 0.06 2.74
N LEU A 65 7.78 1.13 1.96
CA LEU A 65 7.27 1.18 0.60
C LEU A 65 8.44 1.04 -0.38
N ASP A 66 8.29 0.14 -1.35
CA ASP A 66 9.24 -0.06 -2.43
C ASP A 66 8.83 0.74 -3.68
N GLN A 67 9.78 1.11 -4.54
CA GLN A 67 9.48 1.87 -5.77
C GLN A 67 8.55 1.11 -6.73
N THR A 68 8.47 -0.21 -6.61
CA THR A 68 7.49 -1.03 -7.32
C THR A 68 6.05 -0.81 -6.84
N GLY A 69 5.81 0.00 -5.80
CA GLY A 69 4.51 0.18 -5.15
C GLY A 69 4.19 -0.87 -4.09
N SER A 70 5.09 -1.82 -3.84
CA SER A 70 4.90 -2.88 -2.85
C SER A 70 5.05 -2.35 -1.43
N LEU A 71 4.01 -2.52 -0.60
CA LEU A 71 4.02 -2.08 0.80
C LEU A 71 4.32 -3.24 1.73
N THR A 72 5.39 -3.12 2.51
CA THR A 72 5.72 -4.04 3.59
C THR A 72 5.39 -3.43 4.94
N ILE A 73 4.63 -4.17 5.75
CA ILE A 73 4.29 -3.79 7.12
C ILE A 73 4.99 -4.77 8.06
N LYS A 74 5.91 -4.26 8.88
CA LYS A 74 6.72 -5.05 9.81
C LYS A 74 6.11 -5.04 11.21
N ASN A 75 6.46 -6.06 12.01
CA ASN A 75 6.04 -6.16 13.42
C ASN A 75 4.53 -5.96 13.56
N LEU A 76 3.77 -6.76 12.83
CA LEU A 76 2.31 -6.73 12.83
C LEU A 76 1.77 -6.98 14.23
N ARG A 77 0.73 -6.24 14.60
CA ARG A 77 -0.03 -6.41 15.84
C ARG A 77 -1.50 -6.45 15.48
N ILE A 78 -2.33 -6.89 16.42
CA ILE A 78 -3.80 -6.91 16.26
C ILE A 78 -4.34 -5.53 15.81
N LYS A 79 -3.70 -4.43 16.26
CA LYS A 79 -4.05 -3.05 15.85
C LYS A 79 -3.80 -2.72 14.37
N HIS A 80 -3.04 -3.53 13.64
CA HIS A 80 -2.79 -3.35 12.21
C HIS A 80 -3.72 -4.20 11.35
N SER A 81 -4.57 -5.03 11.96
CA SER A 81 -5.60 -5.78 11.25
C SER A 81 -6.66 -4.82 10.72
N GLY A 82 -7.01 -4.98 9.45
CA GLY A 82 -8.00 -4.14 8.78
C GLY A 82 -7.83 -4.22 7.26
N LEU A 83 -8.67 -3.47 6.56
CA LEU A 83 -8.63 -3.37 5.11
C LEU A 83 -7.53 -2.39 4.69
N TYR A 84 -6.70 -2.84 3.75
CA TYR A 84 -5.71 -2.01 3.09
C TYR A 84 -6.14 -1.82 1.64
N GLU A 85 -6.29 -0.58 1.23
CA GLU A 85 -6.75 -0.23 -0.11
C GLU A 85 -5.61 0.40 -0.89
N LEU A 86 -5.45 -0.05 -2.13
CA LEU A 86 -4.49 0.48 -3.08
C LEU A 86 -5.22 1.37 -4.08
N GLN A 87 -4.79 2.62 -4.20
CA GLN A 87 -5.25 3.53 -5.24
C GLN A 87 -4.08 3.89 -6.15
N ILE A 88 -4.28 3.70 -7.45
CA ILE A 88 -3.30 3.99 -8.47
C ILE A 88 -3.87 5.06 -9.39
N SER A 89 -3.13 6.14 -9.61
CA SER A 89 -3.46 7.16 -10.61
C SER A 89 -2.47 7.09 -11.75
N HIS A 90 -3.00 7.02 -12.96
CA HIS A 90 -2.23 7.03 -14.20
C HIS A 90 -2.20 8.44 -14.78
N SER A 91 -1.09 8.78 -15.46
CA SER A 91 -1.13 9.92 -16.37
C SER A 91 -2.14 9.62 -17.48
N SER A 92 -3.26 10.36 -17.53
CA SER A 92 -4.07 10.40 -18.73
C SER A 92 -3.25 11.15 -19.77
N GLY A 93 -2.52 10.43 -20.62
CA GLY A 93 -1.88 11.04 -21.78
C GLY A 93 -2.95 11.67 -22.66
N THR A 94 -2.99 12.99 -22.72
CA THR A 94 -3.62 13.76 -23.81
C THR A 94 -2.71 13.75 -25.02
#